data_AF-A0A0G0DU74-F1
#
_entry.id   AF-A0A0G0DU74-F1
#
_cell.length_a   1.000
_cell.length_b   1.000
_cell.length_c   1.000
_cell.angle_alpha   90.00
_cell.angle_beta   90.00
_cell.angle_gamma   90.00
#
_symmetry.space_group_name_H-M   'P 1'
#
loop_
_entity.id
_entity.type
_entity.pdbx_description
1 polymer ?
#
loop_
_entity_poly.entity_id
_entity_poly.type
_entity_poly.pdbx_seq_one_letter_code
_entity_poly.pdbx_strand_id
1 'polypeptide(L)'
;MHKLVILITVVWFGFCGCTIIPNDANISLSYEKRKQILDKWIGSMDSDNAAVANIAEILRNVLYVAEPAPSHKDFDLGIRVLEEVGENKFIPVVVVLAGDEDIGLAWEEKIRSFWGLLFVADYPLAIIRDDKVSDFWRGIIMLYQGSHVASYLLGSFDSVEDSVSRIVVGEYCAYKLISDVLDQKGGQKYQKILDEKVSLIQSQFQENGIYLLPDFSEEERLNDVFAEAPLSTEEIHVRWKIFWIHAVFKSIESSDIDADKRSQEKTKINYLFALFGE
;
A
#
# COMPACT_ATOMS: atom_id res chain seq x y z
N MET A 1 -4.47 29.35 -0.47
CA MET A 1 -4.82 28.37 0.57
C MET A 1 -6.32 28.42 0.83
N HIS A 2 -7.10 27.59 0.16
CA HIS A 2 -8.51 27.39 0.50
C HIS A 2 -8.61 26.10 1.31
N LYS A 3 -9.04 26.24 2.57
CA LYS A 3 -9.31 25.12 3.46
C LYS A 3 -10.52 24.38 2.90
N LEU A 4 -10.33 23.13 2.48
CA LEU A 4 -11.42 22.22 2.19
C LEU A 4 -12.11 21.88 3.51
N VAL A 5 -13.27 22.49 3.75
CA VAL A 5 -14.15 22.14 4.87
C VAL A 5 -14.91 20.90 4.45
N ILE A 6 -14.55 19.74 4.98
CA ILE A 6 -15.37 18.53 4.87
C ILE A 6 -16.60 18.76 5.74
N LEU A 7 -17.73 19.03 5.09
CA LEU A 7 -19.02 19.20 5.74
C LEU A 7 -19.57 17.81 6.10
N ILE A 8 -19.26 17.31 7.30
CA ILE A 8 -19.92 16.13 7.86
C ILE A 8 -21.36 16.52 8.20
N THR A 9 -22.30 16.16 7.34
CA THR A 9 -23.72 16.38 7.59
C THR A 9 -24.23 15.22 8.44
N VAL A 10 -24.36 15.43 9.75
CA VAL A 10 -25.12 14.52 10.62
C VAL A 10 -26.60 14.74 10.34
N VAL A 11 -27.16 13.90 9.48
CA VAL A 11 -28.58 13.94 9.16
C VAL A 11 -29.35 13.25 10.29
N TRP A 12 -30.02 14.04 11.13
CA TRP A 12 -30.98 13.56 12.12
C TRP A 12 -32.38 13.56 11.50
N PHE A 13 -32.83 12.43 10.95
CA PHE A 13 -34.21 12.27 10.50
C PHE A 13 -35.04 11.61 11.60
N GLY A 14 -35.97 12.38 12.18
CA GLY A 14 -37.19 11.82 12.74
C GLY A 14 -38.20 11.62 11.62
N PHE A 15 -38.65 10.38 11.39
CA PHE A 15 -40.03 10.02 11.05
C PHE A 15 -40.21 8.50 10.98
N CYS A 16 -41.38 8.04 11.45
CA CYS A 16 -41.81 6.66 11.52
C CYS A 16 -41.80 5.94 10.17
N GLY A 17 -41.08 4.83 10.11
CA GLY A 17 -41.14 3.80 9.07
C GLY A 17 -40.16 2.71 9.48
N CYS A 18 -40.63 1.48 9.64
CA CYS A 18 -39.93 0.32 10.20
C CYS A 18 -38.40 0.41 10.13
N THR A 19 -37.81 0.97 11.18
CA THR A 19 -36.36 1.02 11.35
C THR A 19 -35.96 -0.38 11.77
N ILE A 20 -35.34 -1.13 10.87
CA ILE A 20 -34.43 -2.17 11.31
C ILE A 20 -33.31 -1.41 12.00
N ILE A 21 -33.46 -1.18 13.30
CA ILE A 21 -32.36 -0.72 14.15
C ILE A 21 -31.33 -1.83 14.03
N PRO A 22 -30.16 -1.59 13.41
CA PRO A 22 -29.12 -2.60 13.42
C PRO A 22 -28.84 -2.89 14.89
N ASN A 23 -28.98 -4.15 15.28
CA ASN A 23 -28.78 -4.58 16.66
C ASN A 23 -27.39 -4.09 17.10
N ASP A 24 -27.29 -3.24 18.12
CA ASP A 24 -26.02 -2.59 18.53
C ASP A 24 -24.89 -3.61 18.76
N ALA A 25 -25.26 -4.83 19.14
CA ALA A 25 -24.35 -5.98 19.26
C ALA A 25 -23.67 -6.37 17.92
N ASN A 26 -24.36 -6.29 16.79
CA ASN A 26 -23.79 -6.59 15.47
C ASN A 26 -22.81 -5.51 15.01
N ILE A 27 -23.08 -4.24 15.33
CA ILE A 27 -22.16 -3.13 15.03
C ILE A 27 -20.88 -3.28 15.86
N SER A 28 -21.00 -3.55 17.15
CA SER A 28 -19.86 -3.77 18.04
C SER A 28 -19.01 -4.97 17.61
N LEU A 29 -19.62 -6.09 17.21
CA LEU A 29 -18.89 -7.26 16.71
C LEU A 29 -18.18 -6.99 15.35
N SER A 30 -18.82 -6.22 14.46
CA SER A 30 -18.21 -5.77 13.20
C SER A 30 -16.98 -4.90 13.46
N TYR A 31 -17.12 -3.91 14.35
CA TYR A 31 -16.03 -3.01 14.73
C TYR A 31 -14.81 -3.76 15.30
N GLU A 32 -15.01 -4.60 16.32
CA GLU A 32 -13.90 -5.32 16.96
C GLU A 32 -13.13 -6.19 15.98
N LYS A 33 -13.84 -6.89 15.08
CA LYS A 33 -13.21 -7.73 14.05
C LYS A 33 -12.38 -6.88 13.08
N ARG A 34 -12.93 -5.77 12.60
CA ARG A 34 -12.22 -4.86 11.67
C ARG A 34 -11.01 -4.22 12.36
N LYS A 35 -11.15 -3.82 13.62
CA LYS A 35 -10.07 -3.25 14.43
C LYS A 35 -8.93 -4.24 14.63
N GLN A 36 -9.24 -5.50 14.96
CA GLN A 36 -8.24 -6.57 15.09
C GLN A 36 -7.47 -6.80 13.78
N ILE A 37 -8.16 -6.76 12.63
CA ILE A 37 -7.50 -6.87 11.33
C ILE A 37 -6.53 -5.68 11.12
N LEU A 38 -6.99 -4.44 11.30
CA LEU A 38 -6.12 -3.27 11.15
C LEU A 38 -4.89 -3.36 12.08
N ASP A 39 -5.09 -3.71 13.34
CA ASP A 39 -4.00 -3.83 14.30
C ASP A 39 -3.03 -4.96 13.93
N LYS A 40 -3.53 -6.07 13.38
CA LYS A 40 -2.71 -7.15 12.81
C LYS A 40 -1.87 -6.65 11.62
N TRP A 41 -2.45 -5.89 10.70
CA TRP A 41 -1.75 -5.31 9.54
C TRP A 41 -0.63 -4.37 9.97
N ILE A 42 -0.90 -3.43 10.88
CA ILE A 42 0.12 -2.52 11.42
C ILE A 42 1.17 -3.30 12.23
N GLY A 43 0.73 -4.29 13.02
CA GLY A 43 1.60 -5.13 13.85
C GLY A 43 2.55 -6.03 13.04
N SER A 44 2.23 -6.33 11.78
CA SER A 44 3.10 -7.08 10.87
C SER A 44 4.27 -6.26 10.31
N MET A 45 4.30 -4.94 10.49
CA MET A 45 5.43 -4.10 10.04
C MET A 45 6.68 -4.36 10.88
N ASP A 46 7.84 -4.41 10.23
CA ASP A 46 9.13 -4.69 10.88
C ASP A 46 9.60 -3.56 11.81
N SER A 47 9.45 -3.75 13.13
CA SER A 47 9.75 -2.74 14.13
C SER A 47 11.25 -2.46 14.34
N ASP A 48 12.15 -3.29 13.80
CA ASP A 48 13.59 -3.14 14.03
C ASP A 48 14.21 -2.01 13.18
N ASN A 49 13.51 -1.59 12.11
CA ASN A 49 13.93 -0.46 11.28
C ASN A 49 13.25 0.83 11.76
N ALA A 50 14.05 1.83 12.15
CA ALA A 50 13.55 3.08 12.72
C ALA A 50 12.58 3.85 11.77
N ALA A 51 12.82 3.81 10.46
CA ALA A 51 11.92 4.45 9.50
C ALA A 51 10.57 3.71 9.42
N VAL A 52 10.61 2.37 9.44
CA VAL A 52 9.39 1.53 9.48
C VAL A 52 8.61 1.75 10.77
N ALA A 53 9.30 1.83 11.91
CA ALA A 53 8.69 2.11 13.22
C ALA A 53 7.99 3.48 13.24
N ASN A 54 8.63 4.52 12.69
CA ASN A 54 8.04 5.85 12.58
C ASN A 54 6.78 5.85 11.70
N ILE A 55 6.80 5.14 10.57
CA ILE A 55 5.60 5.00 9.72
C ILE A 55 4.50 4.27 10.49
N ALA A 56 4.81 3.15 11.14
CA ALA A 56 3.83 2.40 11.93
C ALA A 56 3.20 3.27 13.04
N GLU A 57 3.99 4.12 13.71
CA GLU A 57 3.49 5.09 14.70
C GLU A 57 2.55 6.12 14.07
N ILE A 58 2.94 6.72 12.93
CA ILE A 58 2.07 7.65 12.19
C ILE A 58 0.74 6.97 11.88
N LEU A 59 0.76 5.75 11.33
CA LEU A 59 -0.44 5.02 10.96
C LEU A 59 -1.36 4.75 12.16
N ARG A 60 -0.81 4.35 13.31
CA ARG A 60 -1.62 4.14 14.53
C ARG A 60 -2.34 5.41 14.99
N ASN A 61 -1.72 6.57 14.80
CA ASN A 61 -2.24 7.84 15.26
C ASN A 61 -3.30 8.43 14.32
N VAL A 62 -3.18 8.19 13.02
CA VAL A 62 -3.98 8.89 11.99
C VAL A 62 -5.10 8.05 11.39
N LEU A 63 -4.98 6.73 11.48
CA LEU A 63 -5.97 5.80 10.91
C LEU A 63 -7.13 5.59 11.88
N TYR A 64 -8.33 5.47 11.32
CA TYR A 64 -9.51 5.10 12.08
C TYR A 64 -10.42 4.12 11.36
N VAL A 65 -11.09 3.24 12.10
CA VAL A 65 -11.87 2.15 11.53
C VAL A 65 -13.21 2.66 10.97
N ALA A 66 -13.47 2.28 9.72
CA ALA A 66 -14.73 2.46 9.04
C ALA A 66 -15.14 1.15 8.36
N GLU A 67 -16.36 1.14 7.83
CA GLU A 67 -16.85 0.07 6.97
C GLU A 67 -17.55 0.62 5.74
N PRO A 68 -17.75 -0.22 4.70
CA PRO A 68 -18.45 0.21 3.51
C PRO A 68 -19.91 0.57 3.83
N ALA A 69 -20.44 1.55 3.11
CA ALA A 69 -21.84 1.95 3.14
C ALA A 69 -22.34 2.18 1.71
N PRO A 70 -23.66 2.12 1.47
CA PRO A 70 -24.22 2.39 0.16
C PRO A 70 -23.77 3.75 -0.39
N SER A 71 -23.48 3.80 -1.69
CA SER A 71 -23.12 5.04 -2.39
C SER A 71 -24.17 6.12 -2.16
N HIS A 72 -23.71 7.36 -2.04
CA HIS A 72 -24.58 8.54 -2.03
C HIS A 72 -24.57 9.19 -3.40
N LYS A 73 -25.62 9.93 -3.76
CA LYS A 73 -25.72 10.62 -5.07
C LYS A 73 -24.55 11.57 -5.40
N ASP A 74 -23.76 11.94 -4.38
CA ASP A 74 -22.65 12.89 -4.47
C ASP A 74 -21.27 12.21 -4.33
N PHE A 75 -21.22 10.90 -4.01
CA PHE A 75 -19.98 10.17 -3.73
C PHE A 75 -20.05 8.72 -4.23
N ASP A 76 -19.05 8.30 -5.01
CA ASP A 76 -18.98 6.96 -5.59
C ASP A 76 -18.89 5.86 -4.50
N LEU A 77 -18.16 6.13 -3.41
CA LEU A 77 -18.00 5.22 -2.26
C LEU A 77 -18.59 5.83 -0.99
N GLY A 78 -19.62 5.20 -0.44
CA GLY A 78 -20.13 5.53 0.89
C GLY A 78 -19.33 4.81 1.98
N ILE A 79 -19.04 5.47 3.09
CA ILE A 79 -18.42 4.86 4.27
C ILE A 79 -19.24 5.14 5.54
N ARG A 80 -19.23 4.20 6.48
CA ARG A 80 -19.75 4.39 7.83
C ARG A 80 -18.60 4.31 8.83
N VAL A 81 -18.43 5.37 9.61
CA VAL A 81 -17.42 5.44 10.68
C VAL A 81 -17.86 4.58 11.85
N LEU A 82 -16.95 3.77 12.39
CA LEU A 82 -17.26 2.81 13.47
C LEU A 82 -16.65 3.15 14.82
N GLU A 83 -15.80 4.16 14.90
CA GLU A 83 -15.19 4.59 16.15
C GLU A 83 -15.18 6.11 16.30
N GLU A 84 -14.98 6.56 17.54
CA GLU A 84 -14.79 7.97 17.83
C GLU A 84 -13.50 8.48 17.18
N VAL A 85 -13.65 9.53 16.37
CA VAL A 85 -12.55 10.16 15.64
C VAL A 85 -11.95 11.24 16.54
N GLY A 86 -10.85 10.89 17.21
CA GLY A 86 -10.07 11.86 18.00
C GLY A 86 -9.38 12.90 17.13
N GLU A 87 -8.80 13.93 17.77
CA GLU A 87 -8.22 15.10 17.09
C GLU A 87 -7.11 14.79 16.08
N ASN A 88 -6.45 13.64 16.19
CA ASN A 88 -5.33 13.24 15.32
C ASN A 88 -5.70 12.20 14.26
N LYS A 89 -6.96 11.74 14.23
CA LYS A 89 -7.45 10.70 13.31
C LYS A 89 -8.09 11.36 12.09
N PHE A 90 -7.54 11.12 10.90
CA PHE A 90 -7.96 11.81 9.67
C PHE A 90 -8.17 10.89 8.48
N ILE A 91 -7.63 9.67 8.49
CA ILE A 91 -7.75 8.75 7.37
C ILE A 91 -8.62 7.56 7.77
N PRO A 92 -9.83 7.44 7.20
CA PRO A 92 -10.64 6.24 7.38
C PRO A 92 -9.93 5.03 6.77
N VAL A 93 -10.03 3.92 7.48
CA VAL A 93 -9.62 2.60 7.04
C VAL A 93 -10.86 1.74 6.94
N VAL A 94 -11.28 1.49 5.71
CA VAL A 94 -12.33 0.54 5.41
C VAL A 94 -11.69 -0.84 5.33
N VAL A 95 -11.66 -1.53 6.46
CA VAL A 95 -11.41 -2.97 6.46
C VAL A 95 -12.63 -3.62 5.83
N VAL A 96 -12.47 -4.54 4.91
CA VAL A 96 -13.52 -5.25 4.19
C VAL A 96 -13.66 -6.65 4.76
N LEU A 97 -14.88 -7.04 5.11
CA LEU A 97 -15.25 -8.37 5.58
C LEU A 97 -16.09 -9.08 4.52
N ALA A 98 -16.17 -10.41 4.59
CA ALA A 98 -17.03 -11.19 3.69
C ALA A 98 -18.49 -10.72 3.77
N GLY A 99 -19.11 -10.48 2.61
CA GLY A 99 -20.46 -9.93 2.45
C GLY A 99 -20.51 -8.41 2.27
N ASP A 100 -19.40 -7.69 2.49
CA ASP A 100 -19.34 -6.25 2.23
C ASP A 100 -19.33 -5.93 0.73
N GLU A 101 -18.93 -6.88 -0.12
CA GLU A 101 -18.97 -6.77 -1.58
C GLU A 101 -20.39 -6.54 -2.12
N ASP A 102 -21.42 -6.98 -1.39
CA ASP A 102 -22.82 -6.88 -1.80
C ASP A 102 -23.43 -5.49 -1.51
N ILE A 103 -22.66 -4.56 -0.94
CA ILE A 103 -23.13 -3.21 -0.57
C ILE A 103 -23.41 -2.34 -1.81
N GLY A 104 -22.76 -2.63 -2.94
CA GLY A 104 -23.05 -2.01 -4.23
C GLY A 104 -21.94 -2.19 -5.27
N LEU A 105 -22.28 -1.97 -6.55
CA LEU A 105 -21.37 -2.16 -7.68
C LEU A 105 -20.05 -1.39 -7.54
N ALA A 106 -20.08 -0.16 -7.03
CA ALA A 106 -18.87 0.64 -6.83
C ALA A 106 -17.90 0.00 -5.80
N TRP A 107 -18.44 -0.57 -4.72
CA TRP A 107 -17.64 -1.30 -3.74
C TRP A 107 -17.15 -2.64 -4.31
N GLU A 108 -17.99 -3.38 -5.03
CA GLU A 108 -17.59 -4.61 -5.72
C GLU A 108 -16.42 -4.38 -6.69
N GLU A 109 -16.54 -3.37 -7.55
CA GLU A 109 -15.49 -2.98 -8.50
C GLU A 109 -14.21 -2.57 -7.78
N LYS A 110 -14.32 -1.73 -6.74
CA LYS A 110 -13.16 -1.27 -5.97
C LYS A 110 -12.48 -2.43 -5.23
N ILE A 111 -13.23 -3.30 -4.58
CA ILE A 111 -12.70 -4.47 -3.87
C ILE A 111 -11.97 -5.41 -4.83
N ARG A 112 -12.49 -5.59 -6.05
CA ARG A 112 -11.86 -6.43 -7.09
C ARG A 112 -10.62 -5.80 -7.72
N SER A 113 -10.49 -4.47 -7.71
CA SER A 113 -9.41 -3.77 -8.41
C SER A 113 -8.08 -3.77 -7.67
N PHE A 114 -8.02 -4.25 -6.42
CA PHE A 114 -6.78 -4.34 -5.65
C PHE A 114 -6.72 -5.62 -4.84
N TRP A 115 -5.52 -5.92 -4.33
CA TRP A 115 -5.26 -7.04 -3.46
C TRP A 115 -4.59 -6.57 -2.16
N GLY A 116 -5.05 -7.10 -1.02
CA GLY A 116 -4.51 -6.75 0.30
C GLY A 116 -4.91 -5.34 0.75
N LEU A 117 -4.18 -4.30 0.34
CA LEU A 117 -4.35 -2.94 0.85
C LEU A 117 -4.20 -1.92 -0.28
N LEU A 118 -5.07 -0.90 -0.27
CA LEU A 118 -5.04 0.22 -1.20
C LEU A 118 -5.21 1.54 -0.45
N PHE A 119 -4.34 2.51 -0.70
CA PHE A 119 -4.55 3.90 -0.32
C PHE A 119 -5.01 4.72 -1.52
N VAL A 120 -6.05 5.53 -1.34
CA VAL A 120 -6.57 6.46 -2.35
C VAL A 120 -6.32 7.89 -1.88
N ALA A 121 -5.44 8.62 -2.56
CA ALA A 121 -5.01 9.94 -2.10
C ALA A 121 -6.01 11.07 -2.41
N ASP A 122 -6.77 10.97 -3.51
CA ASP A 122 -7.72 12.01 -3.96
C ASP A 122 -8.85 12.23 -2.95
N TYR A 123 -9.28 11.15 -2.30
CA TYR A 123 -10.18 11.14 -1.16
C TYR A 123 -9.53 10.25 -0.09
N PRO A 124 -8.67 10.80 0.79
CA PRO A 124 -7.80 10.03 1.67
C PRO A 124 -8.54 8.90 2.38
N LEU A 125 -8.30 7.68 1.92
CA LEU A 125 -9.00 6.48 2.34
C LEU A 125 -8.06 5.30 2.16
N ALA A 126 -7.92 4.47 3.19
CA ALA A 126 -7.31 3.16 3.05
C ALA A 126 -8.38 2.08 3.01
N ILE A 127 -8.21 1.09 2.15
CA ILE A 127 -9.11 -0.07 2.04
C ILE A 127 -8.29 -1.32 2.26
N ILE A 128 -8.67 -2.15 3.23
CA ILE A 128 -7.97 -3.39 3.59
C ILE A 128 -8.85 -4.57 3.30
N ARG A 129 -8.31 -5.60 2.67
CA ARG A 129 -8.89 -6.94 2.57
C ARG A 129 -8.03 -7.89 3.40
N ASP A 130 -8.62 -8.59 4.35
CA ASP A 130 -7.91 -9.66 5.09
C ASP A 130 -7.92 -10.97 4.28
N ASP A 131 -7.44 -10.86 3.03
CA ASP A 131 -7.21 -12.03 2.18
C ASP A 131 -6.04 -12.86 2.74
N LYS A 132 -5.81 -14.06 2.18
CA LYS A 132 -4.70 -14.94 2.57
C LYS A 132 -3.34 -14.38 2.13
N VAL A 133 -2.90 -13.33 2.82
CA VAL A 133 -1.56 -12.74 2.71
C VAL A 133 -0.74 -13.23 3.90
N SER A 134 0.46 -13.71 3.62
CA SER A 134 1.45 -14.02 4.67
C SER A 134 1.70 -12.83 5.60
N ASP A 135 2.08 -13.10 6.85
CA ASP A 135 2.29 -12.06 7.85
C ASP A 135 3.46 -11.15 7.46
N PHE A 136 4.57 -11.71 6.96
CA PHE A 136 5.69 -10.90 6.47
C PHE A 136 5.27 -9.96 5.34
N TRP A 137 4.58 -10.46 4.32
CA TRP A 137 4.21 -9.61 3.17
C TRP A 137 3.06 -8.67 3.45
N ARG A 138 2.20 -9.00 4.41
CA ARG A 138 1.25 -8.04 4.97
C ARG A 138 2.00 -6.83 5.53
N GLY A 139 3.10 -7.06 6.26
CA GLY A 139 3.99 -6.01 6.74
C GLY A 139 4.59 -5.17 5.60
N ILE A 140 5.09 -5.82 4.54
CA ILE A 140 5.65 -5.12 3.37
C ILE A 140 4.60 -4.28 2.62
N ILE A 141 3.40 -4.80 2.41
CA ILE A 141 2.31 -4.09 1.74
C ILE A 141 1.81 -2.93 2.61
N MET A 142 1.68 -3.14 3.91
CA MET A 142 1.34 -2.08 4.87
C MET A 142 2.40 -0.99 4.89
N LEU A 143 3.67 -1.36 4.81
CA LEU A 143 4.77 -0.41 4.71
C LEU A 143 4.71 0.40 3.40
N TYR A 144 4.43 -0.26 2.27
CA TYR A 144 4.29 0.39 0.97
C TYR A 144 3.17 1.45 0.99
N GLN A 145 1.93 1.02 1.27
CA GLN A 145 0.77 1.93 1.31
C GLN A 145 0.87 2.95 2.45
N GLY A 146 1.41 2.52 3.60
CA GLY A 146 1.68 3.37 4.75
C GLY A 146 2.68 4.49 4.47
N SER A 147 3.66 4.24 3.58
CA SER A 147 4.59 5.27 3.13
C SER A 147 3.88 6.35 2.31
N HIS A 148 2.89 5.98 1.49
CA HIS A 148 2.07 6.95 0.77
C HIS A 148 1.18 7.76 1.71
N VAL A 149 0.58 7.11 2.71
CA VAL A 149 -0.18 7.79 3.78
C VAL A 149 0.69 8.80 4.53
N ALA A 150 1.88 8.39 4.99
CA ALA A 150 2.79 9.27 5.70
C ALA A 150 3.24 10.45 4.82
N SER A 151 3.57 10.20 3.56
CA SER A 151 3.97 11.23 2.60
C SER A 151 2.86 12.25 2.36
N TYR A 152 1.61 11.80 2.22
CA TYR A 152 0.42 12.64 2.09
C TYR A 152 0.25 13.57 3.29
N LEU A 153 0.32 13.01 4.51
CA LEU A 153 0.10 13.78 5.75
C LEU A 153 1.19 14.81 6.01
N LEU A 154 2.43 14.47 5.67
CA LEU A 154 3.59 15.33 5.88
C LEU A 154 3.77 16.38 4.77
N GLY A 155 2.95 16.36 3.71
CA GLY A 155 3.12 17.23 2.55
C GLY A 155 4.50 17.04 1.89
N SER A 156 5.05 15.81 1.95
CA SER A 156 6.47 15.54 1.64
C SER A 156 6.87 15.93 0.22
N PHE A 157 5.90 16.02 -0.68
CA PHE A 157 6.09 16.28 -2.10
C PHE A 157 5.22 17.43 -2.61
N ASP A 158 4.76 18.33 -1.73
CA ASP A 158 3.94 19.49 -2.11
C ASP A 158 4.69 20.46 -3.02
N SER A 159 6.02 20.47 -2.95
CA SER A 159 6.88 21.26 -3.84
C SER A 159 7.05 20.65 -5.24
N VAL A 160 6.57 19.43 -5.48
CA VAL A 160 6.58 18.79 -6.82
C VAL A 160 5.29 19.21 -7.53
N GLU A 161 5.41 20.06 -8.54
CA GLU A 161 4.26 20.67 -9.23
C GLU A 161 3.44 19.65 -10.04
N ASP A 162 4.12 18.77 -10.78
CA ASP A 162 3.49 17.73 -11.59
C ASP A 162 3.01 16.56 -10.74
N SER A 163 1.73 16.18 -10.90
CA SER A 163 1.10 15.08 -10.17
C SER A 163 1.74 13.73 -10.49
N VAL A 164 2.16 13.49 -11.73
CA VAL A 164 2.78 12.21 -12.12
C VAL A 164 4.15 12.07 -11.45
N SER A 165 4.99 13.10 -11.52
CA SER A 165 6.27 13.15 -10.81
C SER A 165 6.09 12.98 -9.30
N ARG A 166 5.04 13.57 -8.71
CA ARG A 166 4.74 13.41 -7.28
C ARG A 166 4.49 11.95 -6.93
N ILE A 167 3.66 11.25 -7.72
CA ILE A 167 3.37 9.82 -7.54
C ILE A 167 4.67 9.03 -7.66
N VAL A 168 5.42 9.21 -8.74
CA VAL A 168 6.65 8.45 -9.01
C VAL A 168 7.73 8.66 -7.95
N VAL A 169 7.88 9.88 -7.41
CA VAL A 169 8.80 10.13 -6.29
C VAL A 169 8.32 9.43 -5.01
N GLY A 170 7.01 9.41 -4.76
CA GLY A 170 6.41 8.65 -3.67
C GLY A 170 6.68 7.13 -3.79
N GLU A 171 6.47 6.58 -4.98
CA GLU A 171 6.81 5.19 -5.32
C GLU A 171 8.30 4.90 -5.06
N TYR A 172 9.18 5.78 -5.53
CA TYR A 172 10.63 5.66 -5.34
C TYR A 172 11.00 5.55 -3.85
N CYS A 173 10.47 6.44 -3.02
CA CYS A 173 10.71 6.42 -1.58
C CYS A 173 10.19 5.14 -0.93
N ALA A 174 8.99 4.68 -1.29
CA ALA A 174 8.40 3.45 -0.77
C ALA A 174 9.22 2.20 -1.15
N TYR A 175 9.56 2.04 -2.44
CA TYR A 175 10.37 0.90 -2.91
C TYR A 175 11.78 0.89 -2.34
N LYS A 176 12.40 2.05 -2.14
CA LYS A 176 13.72 2.14 -1.49
C LYS A 176 13.66 1.61 -0.05
N LEU A 177 12.68 2.05 0.73
CA LEU A 177 12.50 1.59 2.10
C LEU A 177 12.20 0.10 2.17
N ILE A 178 11.36 -0.42 1.26
CA ILE A 178 11.07 -1.85 1.17
C ILE A 178 12.32 -2.65 0.80
N SER A 179 13.12 -2.15 -0.15
CA SER A 179 14.38 -2.78 -0.56
C SER A 179 15.33 -2.94 0.62
N ASP A 180 15.47 -1.91 1.46
CA ASP A 180 16.29 -1.96 2.68
C ASP A 180 15.80 -3.06 3.65
N VAL A 181 14.48 -3.19 3.83
CA VAL A 181 13.88 -4.24 4.67
C VAL A 181 14.13 -5.63 4.09
N LEU A 182 13.95 -5.81 2.78
CA LEU A 182 14.18 -7.09 2.12
C LEU A 182 15.65 -7.50 2.18
N ASP A 183 16.58 -6.56 2.00
CA ASP A 183 18.02 -6.78 2.15
C ASP A 183 18.37 -7.29 3.56
N GLN A 184 17.79 -6.64 4.58
CA GLN A 184 18.05 -6.97 5.99
C GLN A 184 17.47 -8.33 6.38
N LYS A 185 16.24 -8.65 5.94
CA LYS A 185 15.51 -9.85 6.40
C LYS A 185 15.70 -11.07 5.49
N GLY A 186 15.95 -10.88 4.20
CA GLY A 186 16.04 -11.96 3.22
C GLY A 186 17.30 -12.83 3.33
N GLY A 187 18.37 -12.29 3.93
CA GLY A 187 19.62 -13.01 4.16
C GLY A 187 20.28 -13.55 2.88
N GLN A 188 21.16 -14.54 3.02
CA GLN A 188 21.99 -15.04 1.91
C GLN A 188 21.18 -15.64 0.75
N LYS A 189 20.06 -16.30 1.05
CA LYS A 189 19.20 -16.89 0.00
C LYS A 189 18.61 -15.81 -0.89
N TYR A 190 18.08 -14.74 -0.28
CA TYR A 190 17.57 -13.59 -1.02
C TYR A 190 18.66 -12.93 -1.85
N GLN A 191 19.80 -12.62 -1.24
CA GLN A 191 20.91 -11.96 -1.91
C GLN A 191 21.41 -12.75 -3.12
N LYS A 192 21.50 -14.07 -3.01
CA LYS A 192 21.87 -14.92 -4.16
C LYS A 192 20.91 -14.75 -5.33
N ILE A 193 19.60 -14.79 -5.08
CA ILE A 193 18.59 -14.64 -6.15
C ILE A 193 18.62 -13.22 -6.72
N LEU A 194 18.82 -12.21 -5.86
CA LEU A 194 18.95 -10.81 -6.24
C LEU A 194 20.16 -10.59 -7.16
N ASP A 195 21.34 -11.08 -6.78
CA ASP A 195 22.59 -10.93 -7.55
C ASP A 195 22.50 -11.58 -8.94
N GLU A 196 21.87 -12.76 -9.02
CA GLU A 196 21.59 -13.44 -10.30
C GLU A 196 20.68 -12.57 -11.19
N LYS A 197 19.63 -11.97 -10.62
CA LYS A 197 18.70 -11.11 -11.36
C LYS A 197 19.32 -9.77 -11.76
N VAL A 198 20.15 -9.18 -10.89
CA VAL A 198 20.92 -7.97 -11.18
C VAL A 198 21.84 -8.21 -12.37
N SER A 199 22.57 -9.33 -12.37
CA SER A 199 23.49 -9.69 -13.47
C SER A 199 22.75 -9.86 -14.80
N LEU A 200 21.57 -10.49 -14.77
CA LEU A 200 20.71 -10.63 -15.94
C LEU A 200 20.26 -9.27 -16.49
N ILE A 201 19.73 -8.41 -15.64
CA ILE A 201 19.26 -7.06 -16.02
C ILE A 201 20.41 -6.24 -16.61
N GLN A 202 21.60 -6.30 -16.01
CA GLN A 202 22.78 -5.60 -16.53
C GLN A 202 23.20 -6.10 -17.90
N SER A 203 23.25 -7.42 -18.10
CA SER A 203 23.57 -8.01 -19.40
C SER A 203 22.58 -7.56 -20.47
N GLN A 204 21.29 -7.54 -20.14
CA GLN A 204 20.24 -7.12 -21.08
C GLN A 204 20.26 -5.61 -21.35
N PHE A 205 20.57 -4.80 -20.35
CA PHE A 205 20.75 -3.35 -20.53
C PHE A 205 21.96 -3.06 -21.41
N GLN A 206 23.08 -3.78 -21.25
CA GLN A 206 24.26 -3.63 -22.10
C GLN A 206 23.98 -4.01 -23.56
N GLU A 207 23.16 -5.04 -23.79
CA GLU A 207 22.80 -5.49 -25.14
C GLU A 207 21.79 -4.56 -25.82
N ASN A 208 20.78 -4.07 -25.09
CA ASN A 208 19.61 -3.41 -25.67
C ASN A 208 19.49 -1.91 -25.33
N GLY A 209 20.28 -1.40 -24.39
CA GLY A 209 20.23 -0.02 -23.92
C GLY A 209 18.97 0.36 -23.13
N ILE A 210 18.16 -0.61 -22.71
CA ILE A 210 16.88 -0.40 -22.03
C ILE A 210 16.76 -1.27 -20.77
N TYR A 211 16.17 -0.71 -19.71
CA TYR A 211 15.78 -1.48 -18.54
C TYR A 211 14.47 -2.21 -18.79
N LEU A 212 14.36 -3.45 -18.32
CA LEU A 212 13.23 -4.32 -18.60
C LEU A 212 12.03 -4.08 -17.68
N LEU A 213 10.84 -4.31 -18.25
CA LEU A 213 9.61 -4.51 -17.50
C LEU A 213 9.69 -5.81 -16.67
N PRO A 214 8.93 -5.91 -15.57
CA PRO A 214 8.85 -7.15 -14.79
C PRO A 214 8.50 -8.37 -15.64
N ASP A 215 9.37 -9.39 -15.61
CA ASP A 215 9.12 -10.71 -16.19
C ASP A 215 8.71 -11.71 -15.11
N PHE A 216 7.46 -12.16 -15.13
CA PHE A 216 6.87 -13.06 -14.13
C PHE A 216 7.16 -14.56 -14.37
N SER A 217 8.02 -14.91 -15.33
CA SER A 217 8.35 -16.30 -15.66
C SER A 217 8.95 -17.12 -14.52
N GLU A 218 9.50 -16.46 -13.50
CA GLU A 218 10.20 -17.07 -12.38
C GLU A 218 9.62 -16.65 -11.01
N GLU A 219 8.38 -16.17 -10.97
CA GLU A 219 7.78 -15.52 -9.80
C GLU A 219 7.76 -16.38 -8.52
N GLU A 220 7.72 -17.71 -8.67
CA GLU A 220 7.74 -18.67 -7.57
C GLU A 220 9.11 -18.81 -6.87
N ARG A 221 10.19 -18.28 -7.44
CA ARG A 221 11.55 -18.44 -6.87
C ARG A 221 11.71 -17.82 -5.48
N LEU A 222 10.88 -16.84 -5.14
CA LEU A 222 10.91 -16.16 -3.83
C LEU A 222 10.17 -16.92 -2.72
N ASN A 223 9.44 -17.99 -3.05
CA ASN A 223 8.57 -18.71 -2.11
C ASN A 223 9.37 -19.31 -0.94
N ASP A 224 10.60 -19.77 -1.19
CA ASP A 224 11.47 -20.41 -0.19
C ASP A 224 12.32 -19.42 0.63
N VAL A 225 12.24 -18.13 0.32
CA VAL A 225 13.03 -17.08 0.98
C VAL A 225 12.29 -16.53 2.20
N PHE A 226 11.02 -16.19 2.01
CA PHE A 226 10.13 -15.65 3.03
C PHE A 226 9.05 -16.69 3.33
N ALA A 227 9.40 -17.61 4.24
CA ALA A 227 8.86 -18.96 4.42
C ALA A 227 7.40 -19.08 4.91
N GLU A 228 6.43 -18.60 4.14
CA GLU A 228 5.02 -18.67 4.51
C GLU A 228 4.18 -19.22 3.36
N ALA A 229 4.08 -20.55 3.24
CA ALA A 229 3.27 -21.23 2.23
C ALA A 229 1.97 -21.82 2.84
N PRO A 230 0.90 -22.03 2.04
CA PRO A 230 0.76 -21.75 0.61
C PRO A 230 0.34 -20.31 0.30
N LEU A 231 0.84 -19.79 -0.82
CA LEU A 231 0.63 -18.41 -1.28
C LEU A 231 -0.52 -18.33 -2.29
N SER A 232 -1.23 -17.20 -2.32
CA SER A 232 -2.13 -16.89 -3.44
C SER A 232 -1.31 -16.45 -4.66
N THR A 233 -1.87 -16.61 -5.86
CA THR A 233 -1.23 -16.15 -7.12
C THR A 233 -0.96 -14.65 -7.10
N GLU A 234 -1.88 -13.86 -6.52
CA GLU A 234 -1.76 -12.42 -6.38
C GLU A 234 -0.61 -12.05 -5.43
N GLU A 235 -0.45 -12.80 -4.33
CA GLU A 235 0.69 -12.62 -3.44
C GLU A 235 2.00 -12.84 -4.20
N ILE A 236 2.12 -13.94 -4.93
CA ILE A 236 3.32 -14.27 -5.71
C ILE A 236 3.66 -13.13 -6.70
N HIS A 237 2.66 -12.61 -7.42
CA HIS A 237 2.84 -11.49 -8.35
C HIS A 237 3.35 -10.21 -7.65
N VAL A 238 2.75 -9.83 -6.53
CA VAL A 238 3.15 -8.61 -5.79
C VAL A 238 4.58 -8.75 -5.26
N ARG A 239 4.90 -9.92 -4.69
CA ARG A 239 6.26 -10.25 -4.22
C ARG A 239 7.29 -10.08 -5.32
N TRP A 240 6.99 -10.64 -6.48
CA TRP A 240 7.88 -10.64 -7.62
C TRP A 240 8.07 -9.25 -8.21
N LYS A 241 7.00 -8.45 -8.34
CA LYS A 241 7.09 -7.06 -8.79
C LYS A 241 7.99 -6.22 -7.88
N ILE A 242 7.83 -6.34 -6.56
CA ILE A 242 8.68 -5.64 -5.58
C ILE A 242 10.14 -6.07 -5.72
N PHE A 243 10.39 -7.37 -5.81
CA PHE A 243 11.73 -7.91 -6.03
C PHE A 243 12.37 -7.43 -7.33
N TRP A 244 11.60 -7.39 -8.43
CA TRP A 244 12.09 -6.93 -9.72
C TRP A 244 12.55 -5.48 -9.67
N ILE A 245 11.75 -4.60 -9.08
CA ILE A 245 12.09 -3.18 -8.90
C ILE A 245 13.37 -3.06 -8.06
N HIS A 246 13.50 -3.86 -7.00
CA HIS A 246 14.72 -3.89 -6.20
C HIS A 246 15.94 -4.33 -7.04
N ALA A 247 15.82 -5.39 -7.84
CA ALA A 247 16.90 -5.84 -8.72
C ALA A 247 17.30 -4.77 -9.74
N VAL A 248 16.34 -4.05 -10.33
CA VAL A 248 16.65 -2.92 -11.23
C VAL A 248 17.37 -1.81 -10.47
N PHE A 249 16.95 -1.45 -9.26
CA PHE A 249 17.61 -0.42 -8.46
C PHE A 249 19.06 -0.79 -8.16
N LYS A 250 19.33 -2.03 -7.76
CA LYS A 250 20.69 -2.54 -7.53
C LYS A 250 21.51 -2.58 -8.80
N SER A 251 20.90 -2.91 -9.95
CA SER A 251 21.59 -2.91 -11.24
C SER A 251 22.10 -1.52 -11.61
N ILE A 252 21.28 -0.48 -11.41
CA ILE A 252 21.64 0.92 -11.63
C ILE A 252 22.80 1.34 -10.72
N GLU A 253 22.74 0.98 -9.43
CA GLU A 253 23.78 1.31 -8.45
C GLU A 253 25.14 0.70 -8.79
N SER A 254 25.13 -0.50 -9.38
CA SER A 254 26.35 -1.27 -9.67
C SER A 254 26.88 -1.07 -11.08
N SER A 255 26.07 -0.62 -12.04
CA SER A 255 26.53 -0.31 -13.40
C SER A 255 27.11 1.10 -13.53
N ASP A 256 26.67 2.03 -12.68
CA ASP A 256 26.99 3.46 -12.77
C ASP A 256 27.90 3.90 -11.61
N ILE A 257 28.96 3.13 -11.36
CA ILE A 257 29.88 3.28 -10.21
C ILE A 257 30.53 4.68 -10.18
N ASP A 258 30.75 5.27 -11.36
CA ASP A 258 31.35 6.60 -11.50
C ASP A 258 30.33 7.75 -11.45
N ALA A 259 29.03 7.46 -11.55
CA ALA A 259 28.01 8.48 -11.42
C ALA A 259 27.78 8.86 -9.97
N ASP A 260 27.54 10.15 -9.75
CA ASP A 260 27.14 10.62 -8.43
C ASP A 260 25.77 10.03 -8.03
N LYS A 261 25.55 9.94 -6.72
CA LYS A 261 24.33 9.39 -6.12
C LYS A 261 23.05 10.04 -6.68
N ARG A 262 23.06 11.34 -6.98
CA ARG A 262 21.88 12.06 -7.47
C ARG A 262 21.54 11.64 -8.89
N SER A 263 22.54 11.37 -9.74
CA SER A 263 22.34 10.81 -11.07
C SER A 263 21.68 9.42 -11.00
N GLN A 264 22.19 8.55 -10.13
CA GLN A 264 21.61 7.21 -9.91
C GLN A 264 20.16 7.27 -9.42
N GLU A 265 19.86 8.15 -8.46
CA GLU A 265 18.50 8.37 -7.96
C GLU A 265 17.55 8.86 -9.07
N LYS A 266 18.02 9.76 -9.94
CA LYS A 266 17.25 10.22 -11.10
C LYS A 266 16.96 9.08 -12.08
N THR A 267 17.93 8.20 -12.35
CA THR A 267 17.72 7.05 -13.24
C THR A 267 16.67 6.08 -12.68
N LYS A 268 16.66 5.84 -11.36
CA LYS A 268 15.64 5.01 -10.70
C LYS A 268 14.24 5.64 -10.78
N ILE A 269 14.14 6.95 -10.56
CA ILE A 269 12.88 7.69 -10.71
C ILE A 269 12.38 7.60 -12.16
N ASN A 270 13.26 7.78 -13.15
CA ASN A 270 12.89 7.66 -14.56
C ASN A 270 12.41 6.24 -14.91
N TYR A 271 13.03 5.20 -14.34
CA TYR A 271 12.56 3.83 -14.49
C TYR A 271 11.14 3.65 -13.94
N LEU A 272 10.88 4.16 -12.73
CA LEU A 272 9.54 4.12 -12.15
C LEU A 272 8.54 4.96 -12.96
N PHE A 273 8.95 6.08 -13.52
CA PHE A 273 8.12 6.87 -14.42
C PHE A 273 7.70 6.04 -15.65
N ALA A 274 8.61 5.27 -16.23
CA ALA A 274 8.28 4.38 -17.34
C ALA A 274 7.36 3.21 -16.93
N LEU A 275 7.36 2.80 -15.66
CA LEU A 275 6.47 1.74 -15.14
C LEU A 275 5.08 2.23 -14.72
N PHE A 276 4.97 3.48 -14.26
CA PHE A 276 3.78 3.99 -13.56
C PHE A 276 3.22 5.29 -14.15
N GLY A 277 3.91 5.91 -15.11
CA GLY A 277 3.56 7.21 -15.67
C GLY A 277 2.57 7.18 -16.84
N GLU A 278 2.03 6.00 -17.18
CA GLU A 278 0.96 5.82 -18.18
C GLU A 278 -0.43 5.77 -17.56
#